data_AF-A0A345PKL5-F1
#
_entry.id   AF-A0A345PKL5-F1
#
_cell.length_a   1.000
_cell.length_b   1.000
_cell.length_c   1.000
_cell.angle_alpha   90.00
_cell.angle_beta   90.00
_cell.angle_gamma   90.00
#
_symmetry.space_group_name_H-M   'P 1'
#
loop_
_entity.id
_entity.type
_entity.pdbx_description
1 polymer ?
#
loop_
_entity_poly.entity_id
_entity_poly.type
_entity_poly.pdbx_seq_one_letter_code
_entity_poly.pdbx_strand_id
1 'polypeptide(L)'
;MYTIGIDISGKKIKFGLFGEANQIAKIEEIKTPSEAVVESMIDTIKLLIEDRQIQGIGIATAGKESSMLQKIVIFHWKQLYSWQRKHLCYQ
;
A
#
# COMPACT_ATOMS: atom_id res chain seq x y z
N MET A 1 5.20 5.20 15.90
CA MET A 1 4.99 5.57 14.47
C MET A 1 4.96 4.29 13.63
N TYR A 2 4.11 4.19 12.60
CA TYR A 2 3.96 2.95 11.83
C TYR A 2 4.36 3.08 10.36
N THR A 3 4.81 2.00 9.74
CA THR A 3 5.10 1.92 8.30
C THR A 3 4.32 0.76 7.69
N ILE A 4 3.89 0.88 6.44
CA ILE A 4 3.24 -0.21 5.70
C ILE A 4 4.21 -0.77 4.66
N GLY A 5 4.41 -2.09 4.66
CA GLY A 5 5.05 -2.80 3.57
C GLY A 5 4.00 -3.52 2.74
N ILE A 6 4.06 -3.38 1.42
CA ILE A 6 3.15 -4.04 0.48
C ILE A 6 3.99 -4.89 -0.47
N ASP A 7 3.70 -6.19 -0.55
CA ASP A 7 4.31 -7.13 -1.49
C ASP A 7 3.26 -7.57 -2.52
N ILE A 8 3.45 -7.14 -3.76
CA ILE A 8 2.55 -7.43 -4.89
C ILE A 8 3.17 -8.56 -5.72
N SER A 9 2.54 -9.74 -5.61
CA SER A 9 2.80 -10.89 -6.46
C SER A 9 1.70 -11.06 -7.51
N GLY A 10 1.94 -11.90 -8.53
CA GLY A 10 0.96 -12.11 -9.60
C GLY A 10 -0.38 -12.71 -9.17
N LYS A 11 -0.47 -13.33 -7.98
CA LYS A 11 -1.70 -13.97 -7.49
C LYS A 11 -2.23 -13.39 -6.18
N LYS A 12 -1.36 -12.75 -5.40
CA LYS A 12 -1.65 -12.28 -4.04
C LYS A 12 -0.96 -10.95 -3.78
N ILE A 13 -1.59 -10.11 -2.97
CA ILE A 13 -1.00 -8.90 -2.41
C ILE A 13 -0.97 -9.05 -0.90
N LYS A 14 0.20 -8.88 -0.30
CA LYS A 14 0.41 -8.94 1.15
C LYS A 14 0.67 -7.55 1.70
N PHE A 15 0.05 -7.24 2.82
CA PHE A 15 0.23 -5.98 3.55
C PHE A 15 0.78 -6.30 4.93
N GLY A 16 1.85 -5.62 5.32
CA GLY A 16 2.41 -5.66 6.67
C GLY A 16 2.37 -4.28 7.29
N LEU A 17 1.78 -4.17 8.48
CA LEU A 17 1.89 -2.98 9.33
C LEU A 17 3.04 -3.20 10.30
N PHE A 18 4.04 -2.32 10.25
CA PHE A 18 5.24 -2.38 11.08
C PHE A 18 5.20 -1.23 12.08
N GLY A 19 5.34 -1.55 13.37
CA GLY A 19 5.46 -0.57 14.44
C GLY A 19 6.90 -0.11 14.65
N GLU A 20 7.16 0.51 15.80
CA GLU A 20 8.50 0.88 16.21
C GLU A 20 9.39 -0.37 16.34
N ALA A 21 10.68 -0.24 16.03
CA ALA A 21 11.63 -1.36 15.98
C ALA A 21 11.31 -2.48 14.96
N ASN A 22 10.60 -2.19 13.87
CA ASN A 22 10.28 -3.14 12.78
C ASN A 22 9.46 -4.36 13.21
N GLN A 23 8.81 -4.30 14.38
CA GLN A 23 7.92 -5.37 14.81
C GLN A 23 6.62 -5.37 13.97
N ILE A 24 6.21 -6.56 13.53
CA ILE A 24 4.97 -6.74 12.78
C ILE A 24 3.79 -6.57 13.74
N ALA A 25 2.98 -5.54 13.50
CA ALA A 25 1.77 -5.27 14.26
C ALA A 25 0.53 -5.94 13.65
N LYS A 26 0.47 -6.05 12.31
CA LYS A 26 -0.65 -6.65 11.59
C LYS A 26 -0.18 -7.16 10.23
N ILE A 27 -0.76 -8.25 9.76
CA ILE A 27 -0.58 -8.77 8.40
C ILE A 27 -1.97 -8.97 7.80
N GLU A 28 -2.15 -8.54 6.56
CA GLU A 28 -3.34 -8.81 5.75
C GLU A 28 -2.91 -9.38 4.39
N GLU A 29 -3.69 -10.30 3.84
CA GLU A 29 -3.46 -10.85 2.50
C GLU A 29 -4.75 -10.84 1.69
N ILE A 30 -4.68 -10.31 0.48
CA ILE A 30 -5.77 -10.37 -0.50
C ILE A 30 -5.31 -11.12 -1.75
N LYS A 31 -6.26 -11.71 -2.48
CA LYS A 31 -5.99 -12.16 -3.85
C LYS A 31 -5.78 -10.93 -4.74
N THR A 32 -4.85 -11.01 -5.69
CA THR A 32 -4.65 -9.93 -6.67
C THR A 32 -5.93 -9.80 -7.49
N PRO A 33 -6.65 -8.67 -7.43
CA PRO A 33 -7.86 -8.46 -8.21
C PRO A 33 -7.56 -8.49 -9.70
N SER A 34 -8.48 -9.00 -10.52
CA SER A 34 -8.38 -8.91 -11.99
C SER A 34 -8.64 -7.50 -12.51
N GLU A 35 -9.40 -6.70 -11.75
CA GLU A 35 -9.80 -5.33 -12.05
C GLU A 35 -9.72 -4.48 -10.77
N ALA A 36 -9.59 -3.15 -10.89
CA ALA A 36 -9.59 -2.23 -9.75
C ALA A 36 -8.57 -2.57 -8.65
N VAL A 37 -7.34 -2.94 -9.05
CA VAL A 37 -6.24 -3.32 -8.14
C VAL A 37 -5.90 -2.20 -7.17
N VAL A 38 -5.84 -0.96 -7.67
CA VAL A 38 -5.45 0.22 -6.89
C VAL A 38 -6.49 0.53 -5.83
N GLU A 39 -7.78 0.49 -6.18
CA GLU A 39 -8.90 0.72 -5.28
C GLU A 39 -8.92 -0.33 -4.16
N SER A 40 -8.80 -1.61 -4.53
CA SER A 40 -8.74 -2.72 -3.58
C SER A 40 -7.56 -2.56 -2.61
N MET A 41 -6.41 -2.10 -3.10
CA MET A 41 -5.25 -1.81 -2.26
C MET A 41 -5.51 -0.65 -1.31
N ILE A 42 -6.10 0.46 -1.80
CA ILE A 42 -6.42 1.64 -0.98
C ILE A 42 -7.36 1.25 0.15
N ASP A 43 -8.41 0.47 -0.13
CA ASP A 43 -9.37 0.06 0.89
C ASP A 43 -8.75 -0.89 1.92
N THR A 44 -7.91 -1.82 1.48
CA THR A 44 -7.13 -2.67 2.39
C THR A 44 -6.20 -1.84 3.28
N ILE A 45 -5.52 -0.85 2.71
CA ILE A 45 -4.64 0.07 3.46
C ILE A 45 -5.45 0.85 4.51
N LYS A 46 -6.62 1.38 4.16
CA LYS A 46 -7.49 2.09 5.14
C LYS A 46 -7.87 1.19 6.32
N LEU A 47 -8.24 -0.07 6.04
CA LEU A 47 -8.56 -1.07 7.08
C LEU A 47 -7.33 -1.46 7.93
N LEU A 48 -6.13 -1.38 7.35
CA LEU A 48 -4.89 -1.69 8.06
C LEU A 48 -4.46 -0.55 8.99
N ILE A 49 -4.66 0.70 8.55
CA ILE A 49 -4.24 1.91 9.26
C ILE A 49 -5.13 2.20 10.46
N GLU A 50 -6.45 2.00 10.33
CA GLU A 50 -7.43 2.43 11.32
C GLU A 50 -7.21 3.93 11.64
N ASP A 51 -6.93 4.29 12.90
CA ASP A 51 -6.63 5.66 13.34
C ASP A 51 -5.12 5.92 13.57
N ARG A 52 -4.24 5.04 13.07
CA ARG A 52 -2.80 5.09 13.37
C ARG A 52 -2.06 6.06 12.47
N GLN A 53 -1.07 6.76 13.02
CA GLN A 53 -0.21 7.63 12.23
C GLN A 53 0.82 6.80 11.44
N ILE A 54 0.76 6.90 10.11
CA ILE A 54 1.71 6.26 9.18
C ILE A 54 2.82 7.24 8.79
N GLN A 55 4.06 6.78 8.92
CA GLN A 55 5.26 7.47 8.47
C GLN A 55 5.49 7.33 6.97
N GLY A 56 5.20 6.15 6.42
CA GLY A 56 5.39 5.86 5.01
C GLY A 56 4.83 4.52 4.58
N ILE A 57 4.82 4.32 3.26
CA ILE A 57 4.40 3.06 2.61
C ILE A 57 5.53 2.64 1.66
N GLY A 58 5.99 1.40 1.79
CA GLY A 58 6.91 0.76 0.86
C GLY A 58 6.18 -0.28 0.03
N ILE A 59 6.39 -0.28 -1.29
CA ILE A 59 5.74 -1.21 -2.21
C ILE A 59 6.82 -1.99 -2.96
N ALA A 60 6.76 -3.31 -2.90
CA ALA A 60 7.55 -4.25 -3.68
C ALA A 60 6.65 -4.90 -4.74
N THR A 61 7.10 -4.92 -5.99
CA THR A 61 6.32 -5.46 -7.11
C THR A 61 7.15 -6.44 -7.93
N ALA A 62 6.58 -7.59 -8.28
CA ALA A 62 7.19 -8.51 -9.24
C ALA A 62 7.01 -8.01 -10.69
N GLY A 63 8.04 -7.38 -11.27
CA GLY A 63 8.07 -7.01 -12.69
C GLY A 63 8.61 -8.15 -13.56
N LYS A 64 7.98 -8.44 -14.71
CA LYS A 64 8.40 -9.54 -15.61
C LYS A 64 9.63 -9.22 -16.46
N GLU A 65 9.99 -7.95 -16.60
CA GLU A 65 11.28 -7.51 -17.15
C GLU A 65 11.68 -6.21 -16.46
N SER A 66 12.53 -6.32 -15.45
CA SER A 66 13.59 -5.34 -15.20
C SER A 66 14.45 -5.90 -14.08
N SER A 67 15.66 -6.32 -14.43
CA SER A 67 16.74 -6.66 -13.50
C SER A 67 17.20 -5.47 -12.66
N MET A 68 16.57 -4.31 -12.75
CA MET A 68 16.87 -3.13 -11.93
C MET A 68 15.58 -2.37 -11.59
N LEU A 69 15.44 -2.01 -10.32
CA LEU A 69 14.42 -1.13 -9.72
C LEU A 69 13.10 -1.80 -9.31
N GLN A 70 13.14 -2.44 -8.13
CA GLN A 70 12.00 -2.38 -7.21
C GLN A 70 11.69 -0.88 -6.97
N LYS A 71 10.67 -0.34 -7.63
CA LYS A 71 10.24 1.05 -7.41
C LYS A 71 9.50 1.13 -6.08
N ILE A 72 10.22 1.49 -5.03
CA ILE A 72 9.61 1.89 -3.76
C ILE A 72 8.97 3.26 -4.01
N VAL A 73 7.65 3.29 -4.21
CA VAL A 73 6.90 4.55 -4.28
C VAL A 73 6.43 4.92 -2.88
N ILE A 74 7.16 5.82 -2.23
CA ILE A 74 6.79 6.36 -0.92
C ILE A 74 5.80 7.51 -1.15
N PHE A 75 4.52 7.25 -0.96
CA PHE A 75 3.52 8.31 -0.93
C PHE A 75 3.47 8.94 0.47
N HIS A 76 3.72 10.24 0.55
CA HIS A 76 3.42 11.01 1.76
C HIS A 76 1.90 11.17 1.87
N TRP A 77 1.32 10.88 3.04
CA TRP A 77 -0.14 10.85 3.26
C TRP A 77 -0.89 12.11 2.77
N LYS A 78 -0.29 13.30 2.96
CA LYS A 78 -0.86 14.57 2.47
C LYS A 78 -1.05 14.60 0.94
N GLN A 79 -0.19 13.92 0.18
CA GLN A 79 -0.28 13.85 -1.28
C GLN A 79 -1.37 12.88 -1.73
N LEU A 80 -1.52 11.72 -1.08
CA LEU A 80 -2.56 10.73 -1.39
C LEU A 80 -3.97 11.31 -1.12
N TYR A 81 -4.13 12.01 0.01
CA TYR A 81 -5.39 12.67 0.37
C TYR A 81 -5.76 13.80 -0.61
N SER A 82 -4.76 14.56 -1.09
CA SER A 82 -4.96 15.58 -2.13
C SER A 82 -5.29 14.98 -3.50
N TRP A 83 -4.75 13.81 -3.82
CA TRP A 83 -5.04 13.11 -5.07
C TRP A 83 -6.46 12.54 -5.06
N GLN A 84 -6.89 11.91 -3.96
CA GLN A 84 -8.27 11.45 -3.78
C GLN A 84 -9.28 12.59 -3.93
N ARG A 85 -9.04 13.76 -3.31
CA ARG A 85 -9.94 14.92 -3.49
C ARG A 85 -9.99 15.47 -4.91
N LYS A 86 -8.90 15.36 -5.68
CA LYS A 86 -8.86 15.84 -7.07
C LYS A 86 -9.57 14.90 -8.05
N HIS A 87 -9.68 13.61 -7.73
CA HIS A 87 -10.23 12.60 -8.64
C HIS A 87 -11.56 11.98 -8.18
N LEU A 88 -12.00 12.19 -6.94
CA LEU A 88 -13.35 11.83 -6.46
C LEU A 88 -14.36 13.00 -6.51
N CYS A 89 -13.96 14.20 -6.99
CA CYS A 89 -14.87 15.34 -7.18
C CYS A 89 -15.40 15.49 -8.63
N TYR A 90 -15.36 14.42 -9.44
CA TYR A 90 -16.08 14.33 -10.71
C TYR A 90 -17.15 13.24 -10.62
N GLN A 91 -18.12 13.43 -9.72
CA GLN A 91 -19.49 12.94 -9.86
C GLN A 91 -20.43 13.96 -9.23
#